data_AF-A0A954U5W6-F1
#
_entry.id   AF-A0A954U5W6-F1
#
_cell.length_a   1.000
_cell.length_b   1.000
_cell.length_c   1.000
_cell.angle_alpha   90.00
_cell.angle_beta   90.00
_cell.angle_gamma   90.00
#
_symmetry.space_group_name_H-M   'P 1'
#
loop_
_entity.id
_entity.type
_entity.pdbx_description
1 polymer ?
#
loop_
_entity_poly.entity_id
_entity_poly.type
_entity_poly.pdbx_seq_one_letter_code
_entity_poly.pdbx_strand_id
1 'polypeptide(L)'
;MHTSWTAESWKSCAASQQPEYDDFAELQEVLAVLRRLPPLVSSWEIDRLRADMASAQAGEAWVLQGGDCAESFDDCQAESIASKIKVLLQMSLVLIYGSRQKIVRIGRIAGQYAKPRSSSTESRDGQTLPSYRGDLINHSPFSHSHRRNDPQLLLRGYERAAVT
;
A
#
# COMPACT_ATOMS: atom_id res chain seq x y z
N MET A 1 -5.16 -31.23 -7.92
CA MET A 1 -5.57 -31.18 -6.50
C MET A 1 -5.78 -29.72 -6.15
N HIS A 2 -7.02 -29.30 -5.90
CA HIS A 2 -7.26 -27.97 -5.35
C HIS A 2 -6.75 -27.97 -3.92
N THR A 3 -5.63 -27.30 -3.67
CA THR A 3 -5.26 -26.92 -2.31
C THR A 3 -6.35 -26.01 -1.77
N SER A 4 -6.92 -26.36 -0.61
CA SER A 4 -7.89 -25.51 0.08
C SER A 4 -7.24 -24.17 0.38
N TRP A 5 -7.89 -23.08 -0.03
CA TRP A 5 -7.37 -21.73 0.16
C TRP A 5 -7.26 -21.39 1.66
N THR A 6 -6.14 -20.80 2.06
CA THR A 6 -5.93 -20.21 3.38
C THR A 6 -5.15 -18.90 3.24
N ALA A 7 -5.11 -18.06 4.28
CA ALA A 7 -4.31 -16.84 4.26
C ALA A 7 -2.80 -17.09 4.06
N GLU A 8 -2.32 -18.32 4.27
CA GLU A 8 -0.91 -18.69 4.13
C GLU A 8 -0.59 -19.48 2.85
N SER A 9 -1.60 -19.87 2.06
CA SER A 9 -1.38 -20.73 0.88
C SER A 9 -0.50 -20.09 -0.19
N TRP A 10 -0.37 -18.75 -0.20
CA TRP A 10 0.52 -18.05 -1.11
C TRP A 10 2.00 -18.33 -0.84
N LYS A 11 2.38 -18.71 0.40
CA LYS A 11 3.77 -18.99 0.78
C LYS A 11 4.37 -20.20 0.06
N SER A 12 3.52 -21.10 -0.45
CA SER A 12 3.96 -22.23 -1.29
C SER A 12 4.10 -21.86 -2.78
N CYS A 13 3.76 -20.64 -3.16
CA CYS A 13 3.90 -20.13 -4.53
C CYS A 13 5.18 -19.30 -4.67
N ALA A 14 5.68 -19.16 -5.90
CA ALA A 14 6.77 -18.23 -6.19
C ALA A 14 6.30 -16.78 -5.97
N ALA A 15 6.93 -16.07 -5.03
CA ALA A 15 6.64 -14.67 -4.72
C ALA A 15 7.87 -13.81 -5.01
N SER A 16 7.78 -12.96 -6.03
CA SER A 16 8.85 -12.02 -6.37
C SER A 16 8.79 -10.77 -5.47
N GLN A 17 9.86 -9.96 -5.52
CA GLN A 17 9.94 -8.63 -4.88
C GLN A 17 9.84 -8.60 -3.35
N GLN A 18 9.90 -9.76 -2.68
CA GLN A 18 9.90 -9.81 -1.22
C GLN A 18 11.18 -9.20 -0.66
N PRO A 19 11.10 -8.44 0.43
CA PRO A 19 12.28 -8.03 1.19
C PRO A 19 12.94 -9.23 1.87
N GLU A 20 14.27 -9.20 1.97
CA GLU A 20 15.03 -10.12 2.80
C GLU A 20 15.25 -9.47 4.16
N TYR A 21 14.70 -10.05 5.22
CA TYR A 21 14.88 -9.57 6.58
C TYR A 21 15.98 -10.38 7.27
N ASP A 22 16.93 -9.69 7.90
CA ASP A 22 18.08 -10.34 8.55
C ASP A 22 17.68 -11.19 9.75
N ASP A 23 16.67 -10.73 10.52
CA ASP A 23 16.15 -11.42 11.69
C ASP A 23 14.71 -11.89 11.46
N PHE A 24 14.57 -13.20 11.24
CA PHE A 24 13.27 -13.82 11.04
C PHE A 24 12.43 -13.89 12.32
N ALA A 25 13.06 -13.96 13.51
CA ALA A 25 12.35 -13.98 14.77
C ALA A 25 11.69 -12.62 15.02
N GLU A 26 12.43 -11.52 14.79
CA GLU A 26 11.90 -10.15 14.83
C GLU A 26 10.69 -9.99 13.90
N LEU A 27 10.78 -10.47 12.67
CA LEU A 27 9.67 -10.46 11.73
C LEU A 27 8.45 -11.23 12.26
N GLN A 28 8.63 -12.41 12.84
CA GLN A 28 7.51 -13.19 13.38
C GLN A 28 6.83 -12.49 14.56
N GLU A 29 7.60 -11.82 15.42
CA GLU A 29 7.06 -11.03 16.53
C GLU A 29 6.19 -9.88 16.01
N VAL A 30 6.70 -9.10 15.05
CA VAL A 30 5.93 -8.02 14.42
C VAL A 30 4.65 -8.53 13.76
N LEU A 31 4.73 -9.63 13.00
CA LEU A 31 3.54 -10.24 12.37
C LEU A 31 2.55 -10.75 13.41
N ALA A 32 2.99 -11.25 14.56
CA ALA A 32 2.11 -11.67 15.66
C ALA A 32 1.36 -10.48 16.28
N VAL A 33 2.01 -9.32 16.38
CA VAL A 33 1.36 -8.07 16.81
C VAL A 33 0.33 -7.62 15.77
N LEU A 34 0.70 -7.50 14.49
CA LEU A 34 -0.18 -7.06 13.41
C LEU A 34 -1.48 -7.88 13.33
N ARG A 35 -1.39 -9.21 13.50
CA ARG A 35 -2.56 -10.10 13.49
C ARG A 35 -3.60 -9.80 14.57
N ARG A 36 -3.22 -9.11 15.65
CA ARG A 36 -4.11 -8.75 16.77
C ARG A 36 -4.68 -7.34 16.65
N LEU A 37 -4.14 -6.52 15.76
CA LEU A 37 -4.61 -5.15 15.58
C LEU A 37 -5.94 -5.12 14.82
N PRO A 38 -6.80 -4.12 15.07
CA PRO A 38 -8.05 -3.94 14.33
C PRO A 38 -7.82 -3.85 12.82
N PRO A 39 -8.75 -4.34 11.99
CA PRO A 39 -8.63 -4.15 10.55
C PRO A 39 -8.80 -2.67 10.18
N LEU A 40 -8.14 -2.25 9.08
CA LEU A 40 -8.25 -0.89 8.55
C LEU A 40 -9.60 -0.64 7.85
N VAL A 41 -10.25 -1.71 7.38
CA VAL A 41 -11.54 -1.66 6.69
C VAL A 41 -12.44 -2.81 7.17
N SER A 42 -13.73 -2.60 7.09
CA SER A 42 -14.75 -3.58 7.42
C SER A 42 -15.13 -4.47 6.21
N SER A 43 -15.78 -5.60 6.48
CA SER A 43 -16.27 -6.49 5.42
C SER A 43 -17.34 -5.84 4.53
N TRP A 44 -18.24 -5.03 5.11
CA TRP A 44 -19.32 -4.40 4.34
C TRP A 44 -18.80 -3.28 3.41
N GLU A 45 -17.70 -2.61 3.76
CA GLU A 45 -17.04 -1.66 2.85
C GLU A 45 -16.45 -2.39 1.63
N ILE A 46 -15.87 -3.57 1.84
CA ILE A 46 -15.36 -4.43 0.76
C ILE A 46 -16.51 -4.88 -0.14
N ASP A 47 -17.61 -5.37 0.45
CA ASP A 47 -18.77 -5.83 -0.32
C ASP A 47 -19.45 -4.69 -1.09
N ARG A 48 -19.50 -3.49 -0.50
CA ARG A 48 -19.97 -2.28 -1.17
C ARG A 48 -19.08 -1.91 -2.36
N LEU A 49 -17.75 -1.89 -2.19
CA LEU A 49 -16.84 -1.61 -3.29
C LEU A 49 -16.97 -2.66 -4.40
N ARG A 50 -17.14 -3.94 -4.05
CA ARG A 50 -17.38 -5.01 -5.04
C ARG A 50 -18.64 -4.73 -5.88
N ALA A 51 -19.73 -4.30 -5.25
CA ALA A 51 -20.96 -3.93 -5.96
C ALA A 51 -20.75 -2.69 -6.85
N ASP A 52 -20.04 -1.68 -6.35
CA ASP A 52 -19.70 -0.48 -7.12
C ASP A 52 -18.83 -0.81 -8.36
N MET A 53 -17.88 -1.73 -8.23
CA MET A 53 -17.08 -2.22 -9.34
C MET A 53 -17.91 -3.03 -10.35
N ALA A 54 -18.90 -3.80 -9.89
CA ALA A 54 -19.82 -4.52 -10.78
C ALA A 54 -20.68 -3.56 -11.60
N SER A 55 -21.19 -2.47 -11.00
CA SER A 55 -21.88 -1.41 -11.76
C SER A 55 -20.97 -0.74 -12.78
N ALA A 56 -19.69 -0.51 -12.44
CA ALA A 56 -18.73 0.03 -13.40
C ALA A 56 -18.49 -0.92 -14.57
N GLN A 57 -18.36 -2.22 -14.31
CA GLN A 57 -18.26 -3.25 -15.34
C GLN A 57 -19.49 -3.28 -16.26
N ALA A 58 -20.69 -3.07 -15.69
CA ALA A 58 -21.94 -3.00 -16.45
C ALA A 58 -22.11 -1.69 -17.27
N GLY A 59 -21.16 -0.76 -17.16
CA GLY A 59 -21.22 0.54 -17.84
C GLY A 59 -22.12 1.57 -17.16
N GLU A 60 -22.54 1.32 -15.92
CA GLU A 60 -23.44 2.18 -15.14
C GLU A 60 -22.67 3.21 -14.29
N ALA A 61 -21.36 3.02 -14.13
CA ALA A 61 -20.47 3.91 -13.38
C ALA A 61 -19.07 3.95 -13.99
N TRP A 62 -18.30 4.99 -13.66
CA TRP A 62 -16.87 5.07 -13.94
C TRP A 62 -16.05 4.90 -12.66
N VAL A 63 -14.86 4.32 -12.79
CA VAL A 63 -13.88 4.27 -11.70
C VAL A 63 -12.86 5.38 -11.87
N LEU A 64 -12.71 6.21 -10.85
CA LEU A 64 -11.61 7.16 -10.71
C LEU A 64 -10.71 6.67 -9.59
N GLN A 65 -9.52 6.18 -9.94
CA GLN A 65 -8.49 5.81 -8.99
C GLN A 65 -7.30 6.78 -9.09
N GLY A 66 -6.89 7.36 -7.98
CA GLY A 66 -5.82 8.35 -7.95
C GLY A 66 -5.18 8.49 -6.58
N GLY A 67 -3.93 8.98 -6.55
CA GLY A 67 -3.13 9.16 -5.35
C GLY A 67 -1.66 8.91 -5.63
N ASP A 68 -0.88 8.67 -4.58
CA ASP A 68 0.57 8.66 -4.70
C ASP A 68 1.13 7.41 -5.40
N CYS A 69 2.32 7.58 -5.97
CA CYS A 69 3.10 6.47 -6.50
C CYS A 69 3.66 5.60 -5.36
N ALA A 70 4.25 6.23 -4.35
CA ALA A 70 4.35 5.69 -2.99
C ALA A 70 4.10 6.81 -2.00
N GLU A 71 3.35 6.50 -0.97
CA GLU A 71 3.26 7.33 0.22
C GLU A 71 4.58 7.25 0.98
N SER A 72 4.94 8.36 1.64
CA SER A 72 5.95 8.38 2.69
C SER A 72 5.28 8.52 4.05
N PHE A 73 5.91 8.01 5.11
CA PHE A 73 5.43 8.24 6.48
C PHE A 73 5.44 9.72 6.87
N ASP A 74 6.35 10.52 6.31
CA ASP A 74 6.43 11.96 6.55
C ASP A 74 5.25 12.72 5.90
N ASP A 75 4.64 12.15 4.87
CA ASP A 75 3.49 12.72 4.15
C ASP A 75 2.15 12.40 4.82
N CYS A 76 2.14 11.61 5.90
CA CYS A 76 0.97 11.33 6.72
C CYS A 76 0.67 12.54 7.63
N GLN A 77 0.30 13.65 7.00
CA GLN A 77 -0.06 14.92 7.64
C GLN A 77 -1.44 15.36 7.15
N ALA A 78 -2.22 15.98 8.03
CA ALA A 78 -3.61 16.35 7.77
C ALA A 78 -3.77 17.19 6.49
N GLU A 79 -2.89 18.18 6.28
CA GLU A 79 -2.90 19.06 5.12
C GLU A 79 -2.60 18.32 3.83
N SER A 80 -1.65 17.39 3.87
CA SER A 80 -1.27 16.54 2.73
C SER A 80 -2.41 15.61 2.34
N ILE A 81 -2.99 14.91 3.32
CA ILE A 81 -4.14 14.02 3.14
C ILE A 81 -5.34 14.78 2.58
N ALA A 82 -5.70 15.91 3.19
CA ALA A 82 -6.81 16.74 2.74
C ALA A 82 -6.60 17.24 1.31
N SER A 83 -5.36 17.61 0.95
CA SER A 83 -5.02 18.04 -0.40
C SER A 83 -5.20 16.91 -1.42
N LYS A 84 -4.77 15.68 -1.09
CA LYS A 84 -4.96 14.49 -1.96
C LYS A 84 -6.44 14.18 -2.18
N ILE A 85 -7.23 14.19 -1.10
CA ILE A 85 -8.68 13.96 -1.17
C ILE A 85 -9.36 15.06 -2.01
N LYS A 86 -8.96 16.33 -1.82
CA LYS A 86 -9.47 17.46 -2.59
C LYS A 86 -9.25 17.28 -4.09
N VAL A 87 -8.05 16.90 -4.51
CA VAL A 87 -7.75 16.64 -5.94
C VAL A 87 -8.65 15.52 -6.49
N LEU A 88 -8.78 14.41 -5.77
CA LEU A 88 -9.63 13.29 -6.19
C LEU A 88 -11.11 13.72 -6.34
N LEU A 89 -11.62 14.52 -5.41
CA LEU A 89 -12.98 15.06 -5.44
C LEU A 89 -13.17 16.06 -6.61
N GLN A 90 -12.20 16.93 -6.86
CA GLN A 90 -12.25 17.89 -7.98
C GLN A 90 -12.27 17.19 -9.33
N MET A 91 -11.40 16.20 -9.54
CA MET A 91 -11.41 15.38 -10.76
C MET A 91 -12.74 14.65 -10.92
N SER A 92 -13.28 14.08 -9.84
CA SER A 92 -14.56 13.41 -9.88
C SER A 92 -15.70 14.33 -10.28
N LEU A 93 -15.73 15.59 -9.80
CA LEU A 93 -16.74 16.55 -10.17
C LEU A 93 -16.74 16.83 -11.67
N VAL A 94 -15.56 17.02 -12.26
CA VAL A 94 -15.39 17.21 -13.71
C VAL A 94 -15.90 16.00 -14.49
N LEU A 95 -15.56 14.78 -14.04
CA LEU A 95 -16.02 13.55 -14.69
C LEU A 95 -17.53 13.35 -14.58
N ILE A 96 -18.15 13.68 -13.45
CA ILE A 96 -19.61 13.62 -13.29
C ILE A 96 -20.27 14.55 -14.31
N TYR A 97 -19.78 15.77 -14.45
CA TYR A 97 -20.35 16.75 -15.38
C TYR A 97 -20.22 16.30 -16.84
N GLY A 98 -19.06 15.77 -17.23
CA GLY A 98 -18.80 15.32 -18.60
C GLY A 98 -19.48 14.00 -18.98
N SER A 99 -19.49 13.02 -18.08
CA SER A 99 -20.04 11.69 -18.35
C SER A 99 -21.54 11.57 -18.05
N ARG A 100 -22.07 12.39 -17.13
CA ARG A 100 -23.41 12.23 -16.53
C ARG A 100 -23.63 10.85 -15.88
N GLN A 101 -22.55 10.21 -15.43
CA GLN A 101 -22.59 8.91 -14.77
C GLN A 101 -22.04 8.98 -13.35
N LYS A 102 -22.37 7.96 -12.56
CA LYS A 102 -21.83 7.79 -11.20
C LYS A 102 -20.30 7.58 -11.29
N ILE A 103 -19.56 8.19 -10.36
CA ILE A 103 -18.11 7.97 -10.23
C ILE A 103 -17.82 7.23 -8.91
N VAL A 104 -17.19 6.06 -9.01
CA VAL A 104 -16.59 5.31 -7.90
C VAL A 104 -15.19 5.86 -7.67
N ARG A 105 -14.92 6.38 -6.47
CA ARG A 105 -13.66 7.07 -6.14
C ARG A 105 -12.79 6.16 -5.29
N ILE A 106 -11.56 5.93 -5.74
CA ILE A 106 -10.60 5.05 -5.06
C ILE A 106 -9.31 5.83 -4.83
N GLY A 107 -8.94 6.02 -3.57
CA GLY A 107 -7.65 6.61 -3.20
C GLY A 107 -6.53 5.58 -3.26
N ARG A 108 -5.38 5.95 -3.83
CA ARG A 108 -4.09 5.30 -3.53
C ARG A 108 -3.52 5.99 -2.29
N ILE A 109 -4.02 5.59 -1.13
CA ILE A 109 -3.79 6.24 0.17
C ILE A 109 -3.91 5.20 1.29
N ALA A 110 -3.33 5.48 2.46
CA ALA A 110 -3.41 4.66 3.68
C ALA A 110 -2.83 3.25 3.50
N GLY A 111 -1.73 3.11 2.74
CA GLY A 111 -1.06 1.80 2.63
C GLY A 111 -0.10 1.63 1.45
N GLN A 112 0.04 2.63 0.58
CA GLN A 112 0.90 2.58 -0.60
C GLN A 112 2.39 2.84 -0.25
N TYR A 113 2.87 2.19 0.81
CA TYR A 113 4.21 2.40 1.39
C TYR A 113 5.28 1.42 0.88
N ALA A 114 4.94 0.49 -0.02
CA ALA A 114 5.88 -0.46 -0.62
C ALA A 114 5.98 -0.29 -2.14
N LYS A 115 7.18 -0.54 -2.69
CA LYS A 115 7.48 -0.40 -4.12
C LYS A 115 8.32 -1.58 -4.65
N PRO A 116 7.93 -2.17 -5.79
CA PRO A 116 8.80 -3.11 -6.49
C PRO A 116 10.02 -2.39 -7.07
N ARG A 117 11.11 -3.13 -7.27
CA ARG A 117 12.35 -2.61 -7.83
C ARG A 117 12.88 -3.57 -8.89
N SER A 118 13.40 -3.01 -9.98
CA SER A 118 14.02 -3.78 -11.06
C SER A 118 15.32 -4.46 -10.61
N SER A 119 16.00 -3.89 -9.61
CA SER A 119 17.21 -4.44 -8.99
C SER A 119 17.04 -4.51 -7.47
N SER A 120 17.52 -5.59 -6.86
CA SER A 120 17.54 -5.77 -5.40
C SER A 120 18.52 -4.82 -4.71
N THR A 121 19.55 -4.38 -5.43
CA THR A 121 20.60 -3.48 -4.92
C THR A 121 20.72 -2.22 -5.76
N GLU A 122 21.28 -1.19 -5.14
CA GLU A 122 21.61 0.10 -5.70
C GLU A 122 23.06 0.43 -5.36
N SER A 123 23.84 0.85 -6.36
CA SER A 123 25.24 1.23 -6.19
C SER A 123 25.43 2.72 -6.41
N ARG A 124 26.12 3.40 -5.48
CA ARG A 124 26.51 4.81 -5.57
C ARG A 124 27.92 4.98 -4.98
N ASP A 125 28.77 5.76 -5.65
CA ASP A 125 30.12 6.11 -5.18
C ASP A 125 30.96 4.90 -4.70
N GLY A 126 30.85 3.76 -5.40
CA GLY A 126 31.58 2.53 -5.07
C GLY A 126 30.97 1.67 -3.96
N GLN A 127 29.90 2.13 -3.30
CA GLN A 127 29.15 1.36 -2.30
C GLN A 127 27.91 0.72 -2.94
N THR A 128 27.60 -0.52 -2.55
CA THR A 128 26.37 -1.21 -2.97
C THR A 128 25.52 -1.54 -1.75
N LEU A 129 24.26 -1.09 -1.77
CA LEU A 129 23.29 -1.26 -0.68
C LEU A 129 21.98 -1.83 -1.23
N PRO A 130 21.09 -2.39 -0.38
CA PRO A 130 19.73 -2.71 -0.79
C PRO A 130 19.01 -1.50 -1.42
N SER A 131 18.24 -1.77 -2.46
CA SER A 131 17.35 -0.79 -3.05
C SER A 131 16.30 -0.32 -2.04
N TYR A 132 16.01 0.98 -2.03
CA TYR A 132 14.86 1.52 -1.30
C TYR A 132 13.56 0.92 -1.84
N ARG A 133 12.77 0.26 -0.99
CA ARG A 133 11.57 -0.49 -1.36
C ARG A 133 10.29 0.15 -0.82
N GLY A 134 10.36 1.42 -0.42
CA GLY A 134 9.25 2.13 0.22
C GLY A 134 9.35 2.07 1.74
N ASP A 135 8.77 3.07 2.42
CA ASP A 135 8.84 3.27 3.87
C ASP A 135 8.28 2.10 4.69
N LEU A 136 7.52 1.17 4.09
CA LEU A 136 7.09 -0.07 4.75
C LEU A 136 8.22 -1.07 4.96
N ILE A 137 9.32 -0.93 4.20
CA ILE A 137 10.40 -1.92 4.11
C ILE A 137 11.71 -1.36 4.66
N ASN A 138 12.13 -0.20 4.16
CA ASN A 138 13.37 0.47 4.53
C ASN A 138 13.27 1.97 4.22
N HIS A 139 14.31 2.74 4.50
CA HIS A 139 14.27 4.19 4.36
C HIS A 139 14.96 4.68 3.08
N SER A 140 14.50 5.83 2.58
CA SER A 140 15.03 6.45 1.35
C SER A 140 16.54 6.79 1.39
N PRO A 141 17.10 7.37 2.48
CA PRO A 141 18.51 7.76 2.53
C PRO A 141 19.47 6.61 2.20
N PHE A 142 20.54 6.91 1.47
CA PHE A 142 21.51 5.91 1.01
C PHE A 142 22.62 5.70 2.06
N SER A 143 22.37 4.82 3.02
CA SER A 143 23.36 4.38 4.01
C SER A 143 23.00 2.98 4.54
N HIS A 144 23.97 2.28 5.14
CA HIS A 144 23.75 0.91 5.64
C HIS A 144 22.57 0.81 6.62
N SER A 145 22.47 1.72 7.59
CA SER A 145 21.39 1.70 8.58
C SER A 145 20.02 1.94 7.95
N HIS A 146 19.92 2.90 7.02
CA HIS A 146 18.65 3.24 6.38
C HIS A 146 18.19 2.21 5.34
N ARG A 147 19.11 1.46 4.73
CA ARG A 147 18.78 0.44 3.71
C ARG A 147 18.59 -0.97 4.28
N ARG A 148 18.80 -1.18 5.59
CA ARG A 148 18.36 -2.40 6.28
C ARG A 148 16.84 -2.53 6.15
N ASN A 149 16.37 -3.72 5.77
CA ASN A 149 14.93 -4.00 5.80
C ASN A 149 14.51 -4.19 7.25
N ASP A 150 13.62 -3.34 7.75
CA ASP A 150 13.24 -3.28 9.15
C ASP A 150 11.78 -3.75 9.33
N PRO A 151 11.55 -4.91 9.97
CA PRO A 151 10.19 -5.40 10.20
C PRO A 151 9.32 -4.43 10.99
N GLN A 152 9.88 -3.60 11.88
CA GLN A 152 9.11 -2.64 12.70
C GLN A 152 8.37 -1.62 11.83
N LEU A 153 8.85 -1.35 10.62
CA LEU A 153 8.19 -0.45 9.68
C LEU A 153 6.83 -0.98 9.21
N LEU A 154 6.56 -2.29 9.31
CA LEU A 154 5.23 -2.86 9.07
C LEU A 154 4.21 -2.35 10.10
N LEU A 155 4.59 -2.26 11.38
CA LEU A 155 3.74 -1.69 12.44
C LEU A 155 3.55 -0.19 12.24
N ARG A 156 4.62 0.53 11.91
CA ARG A 156 4.53 1.97 11.59
C ARG A 156 3.63 2.23 10.38
N GLY A 157 3.72 1.40 9.35
CA GLY A 157 2.85 1.48 8.18
C GLY A 157 1.38 1.27 8.54
N TYR A 158 1.09 0.30 9.42
CA TYR A 158 -0.26 0.12 9.97
C TYR A 158 -0.74 1.34 10.75
N GLU A 159 0.08 1.87 11.67
CA GLU A 159 -0.27 3.04 12.47
C GLU A 159 -0.59 4.25 11.60
N ARG A 160 0.22 4.50 10.56
CA ARG A 160 0.02 5.60 9.61
C ARG A 160 -1.23 5.40 8.76
N ALA A 161 -1.44 4.18 8.27
CA ALA A 161 -2.65 3.83 7.53
C ALA A 161 -3.92 4.01 8.38
N ALA A 162 -3.88 3.67 9.67
CA ALA A 162 -5.04 3.77 10.56
C ALA A 162 -5.44 5.21 10.91
N VAL A 163 -4.50 6.17 10.81
CA VAL A 163 -4.75 7.59 11.12
C VAL A 163 -4.83 8.50 9.88
N THR A 164 -4.77 7.91 8.68
CA THR A 164 -4.92 8.62 7.41
C THR A 164 -6.40 8.74 7.04
#